data_AF-A0A6P6X5K6-F1
#
_entry.id   AF-A0A6P6X5K6-F1
#
_cell.length_a   1.000
_cell.length_b   1.000
_cell.length_c   1.000
_cell.angle_alpha   90.00
_cell.angle_beta   90.00
_cell.angle_gamma   90.00
#
_symmetry.space_group_name_H-M   'P 1'
#
loop_
_entity.id
_entity.type
_entity.pdbx_description
1 polymer ?
#
loop_
_entity_poly.entity_id
_entity_poly.type
_entity_poly.pdbx_seq_one_letter_code
_entity_poly.pdbx_strand_id
1 'polypeptide(L)'
;MYFYGAAHRDGAGAGVVFYTPQADILQYSFTLTHRCSNNMAEYQVLILVLETAADMKQLHVMVYGDSKLVVNQLLGIYDVKKPELIPYYKYARQLIGYLDNVTIEHTRRKFNQQADSLARLASMITLPSHRNQISICQNWIIPLIFDEQYNGEEENAYHIFVHEIEKEDWRHLIINYRNHRKLPEDPKKRVDIRRRALRFI
;
A
#
# COMPACT_ATOMS: atom_id res chain seq x y z
N MET A 1 3.11 11.91 3.06
CA MET A 1 3.18 10.73 2.19
C MET A 1 2.25 10.97 1.01
N TYR A 2 2.66 10.62 -0.20
CA TYR A 2 1.84 10.72 -1.40
C TYR A 2 1.60 9.32 -1.95
N PHE A 3 0.37 9.04 -2.39
CA PHE A 3 0.01 7.76 -2.96
C PHE A 3 -0.76 7.91 -4.27
N TYR A 4 -0.68 6.89 -5.12
CA TYR A 4 -1.48 6.79 -6.34
C TYR A 4 -1.72 5.32 -6.70
N GLY A 5 -2.97 4.96 -6.96
CA GLY A 5 -3.37 3.67 -7.54
C GLY A 5 -3.69 3.78 -9.03
N ALA A 6 -3.10 2.90 -9.84
CA ALA A 6 -3.35 2.80 -11.28
C ALA A 6 -3.92 1.41 -11.61
N ALA A 7 -5.00 1.35 -12.38
CA ALA A 7 -5.51 0.11 -12.96
C ALA A 7 -5.94 0.29 -14.42
N HIS A 8 -5.51 -0.62 -15.28
CA HIS A 8 -5.96 -0.75 -16.67
C HIS A 8 -6.17 -2.22 -17.02
N ARG A 9 -6.57 -2.51 -18.27
CA ARG A 9 -6.93 -3.87 -18.70
C ARG A 9 -5.81 -4.90 -18.50
N ASP A 10 -4.56 -4.45 -18.63
CA ASP A 10 -3.38 -5.32 -18.66
C ASP A 10 -2.69 -5.45 -17.31
N GLY A 11 -3.06 -4.63 -16.32
CA GLY A 11 -2.44 -4.67 -15.00
C GLY A 11 -2.89 -3.55 -14.08
N ALA A 12 -2.52 -3.69 -12.82
CA ALA A 12 -2.76 -2.71 -11.80
C ALA A 12 -1.49 -2.51 -10.95
N GLY A 13 -1.30 -1.31 -10.46
CA GLY A 13 -0.09 -0.88 -9.80
C GLY A 13 -0.33 0.27 -8.85
N ALA A 14 0.64 0.47 -7.98
CA ALA A 14 0.59 1.42 -6.89
C ALA A 14 1.93 2.14 -6.79
N GLY A 15 1.88 3.44 -6.56
CA GLY A 15 3.05 4.29 -6.36
C GLY A 15 2.94 5.02 -5.04
N VAL A 16 4.02 5.04 -4.27
CA VAL A 16 4.08 5.73 -2.98
C VAL A 16 5.36 6.54 -2.87
N VAL A 17 5.22 7.77 -2.38
CA VAL A 17 6.34 8.66 -2.07
C VAL A 17 6.26 9.07 -0.59
N PHE A 18 7.26 8.69 0.18
CA PHE A 18 7.41 9.10 1.56
C PHE A 18 8.41 10.24 1.65
N TYR A 19 8.03 11.28 2.38
CA TYR A 19 8.90 12.36 2.82
C TYR A 19 9.13 12.19 4.30
N THR A 20 10.39 12.17 4.70
CA THR A 20 10.82 11.94 6.07
C THR A 20 11.09 13.27 6.76
N PRO A 21 11.07 13.35 8.10
CA PRO A 21 11.42 14.58 8.80
C PRO A 21 12.82 15.11 8.47
N GLN A 22 13.73 14.23 8.06
CA GLN A 22 15.11 14.55 7.66
C GLN A 22 15.22 15.00 6.20
N ALA A 23 14.10 15.26 5.53
CA ALA A 23 13.99 15.66 4.11
C ALA A 23 14.43 14.60 3.09
N ASP A 24 14.66 13.36 3.51
CA ASP A 24 14.86 12.24 2.58
C ASP A 24 13.53 11.87 1.88
N ILE A 25 13.64 11.45 0.61
CA ILE A 25 12.54 10.96 -0.22
C ILE A 25 12.70 9.45 -0.41
N LEU A 26 11.66 8.67 -0.08
CA LEU A 26 11.58 7.24 -0.38
C LEU A 26 10.49 6.99 -1.42
N GLN A 27 10.82 6.24 -2.46
CA GLN A 27 9.92 5.94 -3.57
C GLN A 27 9.70 4.44 -3.64
N TYR A 28 8.43 4.04 -3.76
CA TYR A 28 8.05 2.65 -3.88
C TYR A 28 7.01 2.45 -4.97
N SER A 29 7.15 1.33 -5.67
CA SER A 29 6.24 0.85 -6.70
C SER A 29 5.80 -0.57 -6.34
N PHE A 30 4.50 -0.83 -6.43
CA PHE A 30 3.92 -2.15 -6.14
C PHE A 30 3.04 -2.58 -7.31
N THR A 31 3.21 -3.81 -7.77
CA THR A 31 2.27 -4.40 -8.73
C THR A 31 1.15 -5.06 -7.95
N LEU A 32 -0.09 -4.72 -8.30
CA LEU A 32 -1.28 -5.34 -7.74
C LEU A 32 -1.53 -6.63 -8.51
N THR A 33 -1.59 -7.75 -7.79
CA THR A 33 -1.61 -9.10 -8.38
C THR A 33 -2.94 -9.47 -9.01
N HIS A 34 -4.01 -8.75 -8.67
CA HIS A 34 -5.36 -9.01 -9.14
C HIS A 34 -5.86 -7.81 -9.94
N ARG A 35 -6.74 -8.10 -10.91
CA ARG A 35 -7.49 -7.06 -11.62
C ARG A 35 -8.40 -6.35 -10.63
N CYS A 36 -8.39 -5.02 -10.71
CA CYS A 36 -9.23 -4.18 -9.87
C CYS A 36 -9.64 -2.93 -10.63
N SER A 37 -10.65 -2.21 -10.12
CA SER A 37 -10.95 -0.88 -10.64
C SER A 37 -9.92 0.14 -10.16
N ASN A 38 -9.87 1.32 -10.79
CA ASN A 38 -9.00 2.42 -10.32
C ASN A 38 -9.29 2.80 -8.86
N ASN A 39 -10.56 2.85 -8.47
CA ASN A 39 -10.93 3.20 -7.09
C ASN A 39 -10.44 2.14 -6.09
N MET A 40 -10.51 0.86 -6.45
CA MET A 40 -9.96 -0.22 -5.62
C MET A 40 -8.43 -0.12 -5.52
N ALA A 41 -7.74 0.18 -6.63
CA ALA A 41 -6.29 0.39 -6.60
C ALA A 41 -5.91 1.52 -5.65
N GLU A 42 -6.58 2.68 -5.75
CA GLU A 42 -6.37 3.84 -4.87
C GLU A 42 -6.57 3.49 -3.39
N TYR A 43 -7.65 2.77 -3.07
CA TYR A 43 -7.88 2.27 -1.71
C TYR A 43 -6.79 1.31 -1.24
N GLN A 44 -6.33 0.38 -2.08
CA GLN A 44 -5.27 -0.55 -1.73
C GLN A 44 -3.96 0.16 -1.40
N VAL A 45 -3.58 1.16 -2.22
CA VAL A 45 -2.36 1.93 -1.95
C VAL A 45 -2.49 2.71 -0.66
N LEU A 46 -3.64 3.32 -0.40
CA LEU A 46 -3.87 4.03 0.85
C LEU A 46 -3.75 3.09 2.06
N ILE A 47 -4.38 1.92 2.02
CA ILE A 47 -4.32 0.94 3.11
C ILE A 47 -2.87 0.51 3.35
N LEU A 48 -2.11 0.24 2.28
CA LEU A 48 -0.67 -0.07 2.39
C LEU A 48 0.09 1.02 3.15
N VAL A 49 -0.19 2.28 2.83
CA VAL A 49 0.45 3.44 3.45
C VAL A 49 0.08 3.53 4.93
N LEU A 50 -1.19 3.32 5.27
CA LEU A 50 -1.69 3.36 6.64
C LEU A 50 -1.15 2.21 7.49
N GLU A 51 -1.11 0.98 6.96
CA GLU A 51 -0.48 -0.15 7.64
C GLU A 51 1.00 0.10 7.88
N THR A 52 1.73 0.57 6.86
CA THR A 52 3.15 0.88 6.99
C THR A 52 3.39 1.93 8.08
N ALA A 53 2.53 2.95 8.16
CA ALA A 53 2.56 3.94 9.22
C ALA A 53 2.33 3.33 10.61
N ALA A 54 1.32 2.46 10.74
CA ALA A 54 0.97 1.79 12.00
C ALA A 54 2.09 0.86 12.47
N ASP A 55 2.63 0.05 11.56
CA ASP A 55 3.76 -0.85 11.80
C ASP A 55 5.02 -0.09 12.28
N MET A 56 5.24 1.10 11.72
CA MET A 56 6.35 1.97 12.10
C MET A 56 6.09 2.77 13.37
N LYS A 57 4.92 2.62 14.01
CA LYS A 57 4.49 3.36 15.20
C LYS A 57 4.62 4.86 15.03
N GLN A 58 4.27 5.37 13.84
CA GLN A 58 4.32 6.80 13.55
C GLN A 58 3.19 7.50 14.29
N LEU A 59 3.53 8.48 15.14
CA LEU A 59 2.57 9.25 15.94
C LEU A 59 1.80 10.28 15.11
N HIS A 60 2.34 10.70 13.95
CA HIS A 60 1.72 11.70 13.10
C HIS A 60 1.97 11.41 11.62
N VAL A 61 0.90 11.25 10.84
CA VAL A 61 1.02 10.93 9.41
C VAL A 61 0.12 11.82 8.57
N MET A 62 0.73 12.52 7.62
CA MET A 62 0.01 13.28 6.58
C MET A 62 0.00 12.46 5.29
N VAL A 63 -1.18 12.19 4.75
CA VAL A 63 -1.40 11.39 3.55
C VAL A 63 -2.09 12.23 2.49
N TYR A 64 -1.50 12.27 1.30
CA TYR A 64 -1.99 13.02 0.14
C TYR A 64 -2.32 12.08 -1.01
N GLY A 65 -3.53 12.17 -1.53
CA GLY A 65 -3.96 11.46 -2.74
C GLY A 65 -4.72 12.40 -3.67
N ASP A 66 -4.72 12.12 -4.98
CA ASP A 66 -5.47 12.91 -5.97
C ASP A 66 -6.83 12.29 -6.33
N SER A 67 -7.16 11.13 -5.78
CA SER A 67 -8.51 10.56 -5.85
C SER A 67 -9.48 11.30 -4.92
N LYS A 68 -10.20 12.29 -5.48
CA LYS A 68 -11.27 13.00 -4.76
C LYS A 68 -12.29 12.06 -4.12
N LEU A 69 -12.66 10.98 -4.82
CA LEU A 69 -13.66 10.04 -4.33
C LEU A 69 -13.19 9.38 -3.03
N VAL A 70 -12.01 8.75 -3.04
CA VAL A 70 -11.46 8.01 -1.89
C VAL A 70 -11.24 8.95 -0.72
N VAL A 71 -10.62 10.11 -0.95
CA VAL A 71 -10.37 11.11 0.11
C VAL A 71 -11.68 11.58 0.73
N ASN A 72 -12.66 12.00 -0.08
CA ASN A 72 -13.92 12.51 0.45
C ASN A 72 -14.77 11.44 1.13
N GLN A 73 -14.68 10.18 0.70
CA GLN A 73 -15.33 9.06 1.40
C GLN A 73 -14.75 8.88 2.80
N LEU A 74 -13.42 8.94 2.96
CA LEU A 74 -12.75 8.80 4.26
C LEU A 74 -12.96 9.98 5.20
N LEU A 75 -13.12 11.18 4.64
CA LEU A 75 -13.53 12.39 5.35
C LEU A 75 -15.02 12.41 5.71
N GLY A 76 -15.81 11.42 5.28
CA GLY A 76 -17.25 11.35 5.53
C GLY A 76 -18.08 12.36 4.73
N ILE A 77 -17.49 12.99 3.72
CA ILE A 77 -18.17 13.95 2.83
C ILE A 77 -19.00 13.20 1.79
N TYR A 78 -18.53 12.02 1.33
CA TYR A 78 -19.22 11.17 0.37
C TYR A 78 -19.56 9.80 0.96
N ASP A 79 -20.73 9.29 0.59
CA ASP A 79 -21.11 7.92 0.93
C ASP A 79 -20.36 6.89 0.07
N VAL A 80 -20.13 5.71 0.67
CA VAL A 80 -19.61 4.54 -0.04
C VAL A 80 -20.77 3.67 -0.50
N LYS A 81 -21.25 3.91 -1.72
CA LYS A 81 -22.42 3.20 -2.29
C LYS A 81 -22.08 1.89 -2.98
N LYS A 82 -20.86 1.76 -3.49
CA LYS A 82 -20.43 0.56 -4.22
C LYS A 82 -20.06 -0.54 -3.23
N PRO A 83 -20.71 -1.72 -3.26
CA PRO A 83 -20.42 -2.80 -2.32
C PRO A 83 -18.95 -3.23 -2.31
N GLU A 84 -18.33 -3.29 -3.50
CA GLU A 84 -16.92 -3.62 -3.68
C GLU A 84 -15.95 -2.68 -2.94
N LEU A 85 -16.37 -1.44 -2.63
CA LEU A 85 -15.53 -0.45 -1.93
C LEU A 85 -15.76 -0.42 -0.42
N ILE A 86 -16.86 -1.02 0.07
CA ILE A 86 -17.22 -0.99 1.50
C ILE A 86 -16.15 -1.67 2.36
N PRO A 87 -15.58 -2.84 2.01
CA PRO A 87 -14.53 -3.48 2.80
C PRO A 87 -13.28 -2.59 2.91
N TYR A 88 -12.85 -2.00 1.79
CA TYR A 88 -11.71 -1.09 1.76
C TYR A 88 -11.92 0.13 2.64
N TYR A 89 -13.09 0.76 2.56
CA TYR A 89 -13.43 1.92 3.37
C TYR A 89 -13.42 1.58 4.86
N LYS A 90 -14.08 0.48 5.26
CA LYS A 90 -14.14 0.04 6.66
C LYS A 90 -12.74 -0.19 7.21
N TYR A 91 -11.90 -0.90 6.47
CA TYR A 91 -10.55 -1.21 6.91
C TYR A 91 -9.65 0.03 7.00
N ALA A 92 -9.70 0.91 6.00
CA ALA A 92 -8.97 2.18 6.05
C ALA A 92 -9.40 3.05 7.23
N ARG A 93 -10.71 3.14 7.53
CA ARG A 93 -11.23 3.86 8.71
C ARG A 93 -10.75 3.24 10.03
N GLN A 94 -10.68 1.92 10.10
CA GLN A 94 -10.15 1.22 11.27
C GLN A 94 -8.67 1.56 11.49
N LEU A 95 -7.84 1.50 10.43
CA LEU A 95 -6.42 1.86 10.51
C LEU A 95 -6.22 3.32 10.92
N ILE A 96 -7.02 4.25 10.37
CA ILE A 96 -7.01 5.66 10.79
C ILE A 96 -7.34 5.79 12.27
N GLY A 97 -8.27 4.99 12.79
CA GLY A 97 -8.64 5.00 14.21
C GLY A 97 -7.55 4.43 15.15
N TYR A 98 -6.64 3.59 14.64
CA TYR A 98 -5.51 3.06 15.42
C TYR A 98 -4.30 3.99 15.46
N LEU A 99 -4.21 4.93 14.52
CA LEU A 99 -3.13 5.89 14.44
C LEU A 99 -3.53 7.16 15.22
N ASP A 100 -2.65 7.62 16.12
CA ASP A 100 -2.95 8.74 17.03
C ASP A 100 -3.32 10.04 16.29
N ASN A 101 -2.67 10.31 15.15
CA ASN A 101 -2.94 11.50 14.36
C ASN A 101 -2.69 11.27 12.86
N VAL A 102 -3.78 11.13 12.09
CA VAL A 102 -3.73 10.99 10.63
C VAL A 102 -4.49 12.13 9.96
N THR A 103 -3.78 12.85 9.10
CA THR A 103 -4.38 13.85 8.20
C THR A 103 -4.45 13.27 6.80
N ILE A 104 -5.64 13.23 6.20
CA ILE A 104 -5.83 12.83 4.81
C ILE A 104 -6.31 14.04 4.01
N GLU A 105 -5.58 14.39 2.96
CA GLU A 105 -5.88 15.55 2.13
C GLU A 105 -5.86 15.22 0.63
N HIS A 106 -6.77 15.86 -0.09
CA HIS A 106 -6.78 15.79 -1.53
C HIS A 106 -5.74 16.76 -2.11
N THR A 107 -4.86 16.24 -2.97
CA THR A 107 -3.92 17.05 -3.75
C THR A 107 -4.29 17.06 -5.23
N ARG A 108 -3.94 18.12 -5.95
CA ARG A 108 -4.13 18.14 -7.41
C ARG A 108 -3.14 17.17 -8.05
N ARG A 109 -3.57 16.41 -9.06
CA ARG A 109 -2.73 15.46 -9.81
C ARG A 109 -1.37 16.01 -10.26
N LYS A 110 -1.30 17.30 -10.64
CA LYS A 110 -0.04 17.96 -11.02
C LYS A 110 1.03 17.96 -9.91
N PHE A 111 0.63 17.83 -8.65
CA PHE A 111 1.50 17.72 -7.49
C PHE A 111 1.69 16.27 -7.02
N ASN A 112 1.02 15.29 -7.65
CA ASN A 112 1.14 13.87 -7.35
C ASN A 112 1.83 13.08 -8.48
N GLN A 113 2.52 13.77 -9.40
CA GLN A 113 3.08 13.18 -10.62
C GLN A 113 4.08 12.05 -10.36
N GLN A 114 4.84 12.16 -9.27
CA GLN A 114 5.83 11.14 -8.91
C GLN A 114 5.17 9.82 -8.50
N ALA A 115 4.13 9.85 -7.66
CA ALA A 115 3.38 8.66 -7.29
C ALA A 115 2.62 8.07 -8.50
N ASP A 116 2.01 8.92 -9.33
CA ASP A 116 1.35 8.51 -10.59
C ASP A 116 2.33 7.77 -11.53
N SER A 117 3.54 8.31 -11.69
CA SER A 117 4.58 7.70 -12.54
C SER A 117 5.03 6.34 -12.01
N LEU A 118 5.21 6.22 -10.69
CA LEU A 118 5.57 4.96 -10.01
C LEU A 118 4.47 3.90 -10.15
N ALA A 119 3.20 4.30 -10.04
CA ALA A 119 2.06 3.40 -10.14
C ALA A 119 1.87 2.89 -11.58
N ARG A 120 1.97 3.78 -12.57
CA ARG A 120 1.88 3.41 -14.00
C ARG A 120 3.00 2.46 -14.40
N LEU A 121 4.22 2.72 -13.94
CA LEU A 121 5.34 1.81 -14.16
C LEU A 121 5.02 0.42 -13.59
N ALA A 122 4.50 0.36 -12.36
CA ALA A 122 4.15 -0.91 -11.72
C ALA A 122 2.97 -1.63 -12.39
N SER A 123 2.00 -0.89 -12.95
CA SER A 123 0.84 -1.48 -13.62
C SER A 123 1.18 -2.06 -15.00
N MET A 124 2.20 -1.51 -15.66
CA MET A 124 2.69 -1.99 -16.96
C MET A 124 3.60 -3.22 -16.85
N ILE A 125 4.25 -3.39 -15.69
CA ILE A 125 5.15 -4.51 -15.47
C ILE A 125 4.33 -5.75 -15.11
N THR A 126 3.93 -6.50 -16.14
CA THR A 126 3.58 -7.91 -16.01
C THR A 126 4.89 -8.67 -15.85
N LEU A 127 5.21 -9.17 -14.65
CA LEU A 127 6.40 -9.99 -14.47
C LEU A 127 6.12 -11.42 -14.97
N PRO A 128 6.68 -11.88 -16.11
CA PRO A 128 7.18 -13.24 -16.16
C PRO A 128 8.44 -13.33 -15.28
N SER A 129 8.70 -14.51 -14.74
CA SER A 129 9.57 -14.83 -13.59
C SER A 129 11.03 -14.34 -13.58
N HIS A 130 11.48 -13.48 -14.49
CA HIS A 130 12.85 -13.01 -14.55
C HIS A 130 13.03 -11.56 -14.09
N ARG A 131 13.61 -11.48 -12.88
CA ARG A 131 14.44 -10.42 -12.30
C ARG A 131 14.84 -9.29 -13.27
N ASN A 132 14.15 -8.16 -13.16
CA ASN A 132 14.73 -6.86 -13.46
C ASN A 132 14.79 -6.03 -12.17
N GLN A 133 15.84 -5.22 -12.07
CA GLN A 133 16.37 -4.52 -10.90
C GLN A 133 15.49 -3.36 -10.41
N ILE A 134 14.17 -3.55 -10.40
CA ILE A 134 13.18 -2.64 -9.81
C ILE A 134 12.57 -3.42 -8.66
N SER A 135 12.69 -2.93 -7.43
CA SER A 135 12.08 -3.56 -6.26
C SER A 135 10.57 -3.35 -6.29
N ILE A 136 9.89 -4.14 -7.10
CA ILE A 136 8.44 -4.22 -7.16
C ILE A 136 8.00 -5.16 -6.06
N CYS A 137 7.30 -4.61 -5.07
CA CYS A 137 6.68 -5.43 -4.03
C CYS A 137 5.30 -5.89 -4.54
N GLN A 138 4.99 -7.17 -4.41
CA GLN A 138 3.67 -7.73 -4.71
C GLN A 138 2.92 -7.85 -3.38
N ASN A 139 1.79 -7.17 -3.20
CA ASN A 139 1.00 -7.29 -1.97
C ASN A 139 -0.50 -7.17 -2.28
N TRP A 140 -1.30 -8.02 -1.64
CA TRP A 140 -2.74 -7.82 -1.45
C TRP A 140 -2.98 -7.58 0.04
N ILE A 141 -3.79 -6.56 0.36
CA ILE A 141 -3.72 -5.90 1.68
C ILE A 141 -5.10 -5.85 2.37
N ILE A 142 -6.17 -6.33 1.73
CA ILE A 142 -7.37 -6.59 2.54
C ILE A 142 -7.20 -7.94 3.22
N PRO A 143 -7.29 -8.03 4.55
CA PRO A 143 -7.41 -9.32 5.22
C PRO A 143 -8.69 -10.02 4.74
N LEU A 144 -8.61 -11.30 4.35
CA LEU A 144 -9.77 -12.16 4.00
C LEU A 144 -10.92 -12.17 5.03
N ILE A 145 -10.69 -11.62 6.23
CA ILE A 145 -11.66 -11.48 7.33
C ILE A 145 -12.93 -10.70 6.91
N PHE A 146 -12.87 -9.89 5.84
CA PHE A 146 -14.04 -9.13 5.37
C PHE A 146 -15.02 -9.91 4.48
N ASP A 147 -14.78 -11.20 4.21
CA ASP A 147 -15.60 -12.02 3.31
C ASP A 147 -16.78 -12.75 4.00
N GLU A 148 -16.88 -12.74 5.33
CA GLU A 148 -17.87 -13.56 6.05
C GLU A 148 -19.33 -13.01 6.04
N GLN A 149 -19.68 -12.04 5.19
CA GLN A 149 -21.07 -11.54 5.09
C GLN A 149 -21.58 -11.30 3.67
N TYR A 150 -21.09 -12.05 2.67
CA TYR A 150 -21.76 -12.15 1.37
C TYR A 150 -22.27 -13.58 1.16
N ASN A 151 -23.46 -13.87 1.71
CA ASN A 151 -24.25 -15.02 1.30
C ASN A 151 -24.84 -14.73 -0.09
N GLY A 152 -24.10 -15.09 -1.12
CA GLY A 152 -24.59 -15.20 -2.50
C GLY A 152 -24.10 -16.52 -3.05
N GLU A 153 -25.01 -17.48 -3.14
CA GLU A 153 -24.83 -18.75 -3.83
C GLU A 153 -24.35 -18.49 -5.26
N GLU A 154 -23.15 -18.96 -5.61
CA GLU A 154 -22.93 -19.84 -6.77
C GLU A 154 -21.46 -20.26 -6.88
N GLU A 155 -21.32 -21.51 -7.30
CA GLU A 155 -20.11 -22.32 -7.35
C GLU A 155 -19.01 -21.73 -8.23
N ASN A 156 -17.90 -21.33 -7.61
CA ASN A 156 -16.58 -21.71 -8.07
C ASN A 156 -15.65 -21.69 -6.86
N ALA A 157 -15.46 -22.88 -6.28
CA ALA A 157 -14.39 -23.14 -5.33
C ALA A 157 -13.05 -22.82 -6.01
N TYR A 158 -12.59 -21.59 -5.89
CA TYR A 158 -11.19 -21.27 -6.16
C TYR A 158 -10.39 -21.92 -5.05
N HIS A 159 -9.87 -23.10 -5.37
CA HIS A 159 -8.86 -23.81 -4.59
C HIS A 159 -7.89 -22.79 -3.98
N ILE A 160 -7.90 -22.74 -2.65
CA ILE A 160 -6.94 -22.00 -1.86
C ILE A 160 -5.58 -22.62 -2.15
N PHE A 161 -4.84 -22.05 -3.09
CA PHE A 161 -3.40 -22.18 -3.11
C PHE A 161 -2.88 -21.15 -2.10
N VAL A 162 -2.65 -21.61 -0.88
CA VAL A 162 -1.63 -20.99 -0.02
C VAL A 162 -0.30 -21.22 -0.74
N HIS A 163 0.03 -20.35 -1.67
CA HIS A 163 1.44 -20.17 -1.99
C HIS A 163 2.04 -19.49 -0.77
N GLU A 164 2.77 -20.29 0.00
CA GLU A 164 3.75 -19.85 0.98
C GLU A 164 4.71 -18.88 0.26
N ILE A 165 4.41 -17.59 0.29
CA ILE A 165 5.36 -16.55 -0.10
C ILE A 165 6.25 -16.33 1.11
N GLU A 166 7.15 -17.28 1.36
CA GLU A 166 8.45 -16.95 1.95
C GLU A 166 9.20 -16.08 0.94
N LYS A 167 8.87 -14.80 0.95
CA LYS A 167 9.70 -13.76 0.35
C LYS A 167 9.59 -12.59 1.30
N GLU A 168 10.51 -12.55 2.29
CA GLU A 168 10.50 -11.61 3.42
C GLU A 168 9.77 -10.30 3.14
N ASP A 169 8.69 -10.04 3.89
CA ASP A 169 8.06 -8.72 3.93
C ASP A 169 9.16 -7.69 4.25
N TRP A 170 9.44 -6.82 3.30
CA TRP A 170 10.50 -5.81 3.42
C TRP A 170 10.28 -4.89 4.63
N ARG A 171 9.02 -4.70 5.04
CA ARG A 171 8.67 -3.94 6.25
C ARG A 171 9.22 -4.65 7.47
N HIS A 172 9.09 -5.97 7.54
CA HIS A 172 9.50 -6.79 8.67
C HIS A 172 10.99 -6.60 8.98
N LEU A 173 11.83 -6.50 7.95
CA LEU A 173 13.26 -6.23 8.09
C LEU A 173 13.55 -4.83 8.68
N ILE A 174 12.77 -3.82 8.31
CA ILE A 174 12.92 -2.45 8.83
C ILE A 174 12.34 -2.33 10.24
N ILE A 175 11.17 -2.92 10.49
CA ILE A 175 10.49 -2.98 11.79
C ILE A 175 11.37 -3.74 12.80
N ASN A 176 11.88 -4.92 12.45
CA ASN A 176 12.76 -5.70 13.33
C ASN A 176 14.04 -4.97 13.69
N TYR A 177 14.62 -4.22 12.75
CA TYR A 177 15.78 -3.41 13.06
C TYR A 177 15.44 -2.23 13.98
N ARG A 178 14.30 -1.56 13.79
CA ARG A 178 13.87 -0.46 14.69
C ARG A 178 13.53 -0.96 16.09
N ASN A 179 12.70 -2.00 16.19
CA ASN A 179 12.13 -2.45 17.46
C ASN A 179 13.07 -3.40 18.22
N HIS A 180 13.86 -4.22 17.51
CA HIS A 180 14.66 -5.29 18.13
C HIS A 180 16.15 -5.21 17.80
N ARG A 181 16.61 -4.20 17.05
CA ARG A 181 18.00 -4.06 16.55
C ARG A 181 18.51 -5.29 15.77
N LYS A 182 17.60 -6.15 15.30
CA LYS A 182 17.92 -7.35 14.52
C LYS A 182 18.20 -6.96 13.08
N LEU A 183 19.25 -7.55 12.51
CA LEU A 183 19.71 -7.34 11.14
C LEU A 183 19.76 -8.67 10.41
N PRO A 184 19.45 -8.72 9.10
CA PRO A 184 19.60 -9.95 8.33
C PRO A 184 21.08 -10.33 8.16
N GLU A 185 21.34 -11.60 7.88
CA GLU A 185 22.71 -12.12 7.73
C GLU A 185 23.42 -11.53 6.50
N ASP A 186 22.67 -11.31 5.41
CA ASP A 186 23.17 -10.73 4.15
C ASP A 186 23.78 -9.33 4.38
N PRO A 187 25.10 -9.15 4.16
CA PRO A 187 25.79 -7.86 4.32
C PRO A 187 25.19 -6.72 3.50
N LYS A 188 24.70 -6.97 2.28
CA LYS A 188 24.12 -5.93 1.42
C LYS A 188 22.79 -5.43 1.99
N LYS A 189 21.94 -6.36 2.44
CA LYS A 189 20.67 -6.03 3.12
C LYS A 189 20.91 -5.28 4.43
N ARG A 190 21.97 -5.62 5.19
CA ARG A 190 22.33 -4.89 6.43
C ARG A 190 22.58 -3.41 6.18
N VAL A 191 23.38 -3.08 5.17
CA VAL A 191 23.69 -1.68 4.83
C VAL A 191 22.42 -0.95 4.38
N ASP A 192 21.61 -1.58 3.54
CA ASP A 192 20.36 -0.98 3.05
C ASP A 192 19.36 -0.73 4.19
N ILE A 193 19.15 -1.71 5.09
CA ILE A 193 18.22 -1.58 6.22
C ILE A 193 18.71 -0.54 7.21
N ARG A 194 20.00 -0.51 7.56
CA ARG A 194 20.56 0.53 8.44
C ARG A 194 20.32 1.91 7.86
N ARG A 195 20.60 2.10 6.56
CA ARG A 195 20.37 3.36 5.86
C ARG A 195 18.88 3.74 5.82
N ARG A 196 18.00 2.78 5.52
CA ARG A 196 16.56 3.04 5.37
C ARG A 196 15.86 3.24 6.71
N ALA A 197 16.23 2.51 7.75
CA ALA A 197 15.58 2.58 9.05
C ALA A 197 15.84 3.89 9.80
N LEU A 198 16.98 4.55 9.55
CA LEU A 198 17.26 5.89 10.05
C LEU A 198 16.29 6.95 9.52
N ARG A 199 15.52 6.63 8.50
CA ARG A 199 14.60 7.55 7.80
C ARG A 199 13.17 7.47 8.32
N PHE A 200 12.91 6.60 9.29
CA PHE A 200 11.61 6.42 9.92
C PHE A 200 11.65 6.80 11.41
N ILE A 201 12.61 7.66 11.79
CA ILE A 201 12.79 8.18 13.15
C ILE A 201 11.76 9.27 13.43
#